data_AF-A0A1W4XT41-F1
#
_entry.id   AF-A0A1W4XT41-F1
#
_cell.length_a   1.000
_cell.length_b   1.000
_cell.length_c   1.000
_cell.angle_alpha   90.00
_cell.angle_beta   90.00
_cell.angle_gamma   90.00
#
_symmetry.space_group_name_H-M   'P 1'
#
loop_
_entity.id
_entity.type
_entity.pdbx_description
1 polymer ?
#
loop_
_entity_poly.entity_id
_entity_poly.type
_entity_poly.pdbx_seq_one_letter_code
_entity_poly.pdbx_strand_id
1 'polypeptide(L)'
;MCSFNTCNSHRVRNYPEICCEDSDEDEDCIDACRKAPPYCVSRRGCFSTFGGVEFIFIVILAAVAFLGAAALIGYYLNTYGVGFRWRKLSTPESETNEASMNMHSFLETLGFITLTGIAITLFRISNCCDRAGMRVIHLVVIIGAGVLIGLATYLAYEIKEHEKKKHFFSAHSWMGLLAIALFLAEVVFGILKFIVLLACGPISCCLRASCRPIHAAFGIGAFWVAVATAVSGMVRTMMSKAQKMTRYSGTAILRNRNITPYIFETDSRDVKNKRVYIANAYISALILSGILVTYAVLSRLWGRR
;
A
#
# COMPACT_ATOMS: atom_id res chain seq x y z
N MET A 1 -14.11 28.54 -24.79
CA MET A 1 -15.18 27.63 -24.31
C MET A 1 -15.02 26.30 -25.04
N CYS A 2 -14.61 25.23 -24.37
CA CYS A 2 -14.62 23.90 -25.00
C CYS A 2 -16.03 23.30 -24.83
N SER A 3 -16.77 23.17 -25.94
CA SER A 3 -18.13 22.61 -25.97
C SER A 3 -18.11 21.10 -25.78
N PHE A 4 -18.95 20.60 -24.88
CA PHE A 4 -19.32 19.19 -24.75
C PHE A 4 -20.30 18.85 -25.89
N ASN A 5 -19.81 18.38 -27.04
CA ASN A 5 -20.70 17.86 -28.08
C ASN A 5 -20.83 16.34 -27.97
N THR A 6 -22.07 15.91 -27.74
CA THR A 6 -22.57 14.53 -27.81
C THR A 6 -22.32 13.93 -29.19
N CYS A 7 -21.66 12.77 -29.26
CA CYS A 7 -21.33 12.13 -30.52
C CYS A 7 -22.39 11.10 -30.92
N ASN A 8 -22.93 11.26 -32.13
CA ASN A 8 -23.93 10.39 -32.73
C ASN A 8 -23.25 9.14 -33.33
N SER A 9 -23.72 7.96 -32.94
CA SER A 9 -23.14 6.65 -33.29
C SER A 9 -23.39 6.32 -34.76
N HIS A 10 -22.37 6.23 -35.62
CA HIS A 10 -22.35 5.34 -36.81
C HIS A 10 -20.97 5.34 -37.54
N ARG A 11 -20.07 4.43 -37.17
CA ARG A 11 -19.19 3.62 -38.07
C ARG A 11 -18.00 3.02 -37.31
N VAL A 12 -17.97 1.69 -37.27
CA VAL A 12 -16.81 0.88 -36.87
C VAL A 12 -15.95 0.65 -38.11
N ARG A 13 -14.62 0.89 -38.03
CA ARG A 13 -13.60 0.24 -38.87
C ARG A 13 -12.30 0.07 -38.08
N ASN A 14 -11.80 -1.16 -38.06
CA ASN A 14 -10.54 -1.62 -37.47
C ASN A 14 -9.33 -0.93 -38.13
N TYR A 15 -8.31 -0.50 -37.36
CA TYR A 15 -6.86 -0.55 -37.68
C TYR A 15 -6.02 -0.39 -36.39
N PRO A 16 -4.78 -0.92 -36.31
CA PRO A 16 -4.06 -1.26 -35.08
C PRO A 16 -3.21 -0.12 -34.50
N GLU A 17 -2.81 -0.32 -33.25
CA GLU A 17 -1.75 0.39 -32.52
C GLU A 17 -0.49 0.55 -33.37
N ILE A 18 -0.10 1.78 -33.72
CA ILE A 18 1.28 2.28 -33.92
C ILE A 18 1.14 3.80 -33.99
N CYS A 19 1.47 4.49 -32.91
CA CYS A 19 1.91 5.88 -32.90
C CYS A 19 2.62 6.02 -31.55
N CYS A 20 3.95 6.17 -31.58
CA CYS A 20 4.88 6.22 -30.46
C CYS A 20 5.54 4.89 -30.06
N GLU A 21 6.10 4.15 -31.02
CA GLU A 21 7.33 3.41 -30.75
C GLU A 21 8.29 3.76 -31.90
N ASP A 22 9.41 4.37 -31.50
CA ASP A 22 10.64 4.60 -32.26
C ASP A 22 10.54 5.38 -33.58
N SER A 23 10.74 6.70 -33.50
CA SER A 23 11.58 7.43 -34.47
C SER A 23 11.81 8.86 -33.98
N ASP A 24 12.99 9.33 -34.29
CA ASP A 24 13.51 10.67 -34.05
C ASP A 24 12.55 11.78 -34.55
N GLU A 25 12.80 12.97 -33.99
CA GLU A 25 12.13 14.25 -34.23
C GLU A 25 11.56 14.45 -35.66
N ASP A 26 10.24 14.36 -35.84
CA ASP A 26 9.58 14.83 -37.06
C ASP A 26 8.23 15.52 -36.75
N GLU A 27 8.05 16.74 -37.31
CA GLU A 27 6.84 17.58 -37.20
C GLU A 27 5.55 16.84 -37.63
N ASP A 28 5.68 15.78 -38.43
CA ASP A 28 4.58 14.96 -38.95
C ASP A 28 3.83 14.18 -37.88
N CYS A 29 4.48 13.77 -36.79
CA CYS A 29 3.81 13.05 -35.69
C CYS A 29 2.85 13.97 -34.91
N ILE A 30 3.19 15.26 -34.80
CA ILE A 30 2.36 16.29 -34.15
C ILE A 30 1.14 16.62 -35.02
N ASP A 31 1.32 16.69 -36.34
CA ASP A 31 0.24 17.00 -37.28
C ASP A 31 -0.75 15.83 -37.45
N ALA A 32 -0.26 14.59 -37.37
CA ALA A 32 -1.10 13.39 -37.31
C ALA A 32 -1.99 13.36 -36.04
N CYS A 33 -1.46 13.84 -34.90
CA CYS A 33 -2.22 13.94 -33.65
C CYS A 33 -3.30 15.02 -33.69
N ARG A 34 -3.08 16.13 -34.43
CA ARG A 34 -4.08 17.19 -34.66
C ARG A 34 -5.21 16.76 -35.59
N LYS A 35 -4.94 15.86 -36.55
CA LYS A 35 -5.89 15.43 -37.58
C LYS A 35 -6.72 14.19 -37.19
N ALA A 36 -6.44 13.57 -36.05
CA ALA A 36 -7.18 12.39 -35.60
C ALA A 36 -8.64 12.74 -35.23
N PRO A 37 -9.67 12.12 -35.85
CA PRO A 37 -11.06 12.37 -35.50
C PRO A 37 -11.37 11.92 -34.06
N PRO A 38 -12.36 12.53 -33.38
CA PRO A 38 -12.70 12.17 -32.01
C PRO A 38 -13.18 10.71 -31.97
N TYR A 39 -12.32 9.81 -31.49
CA TYR A 39 -12.66 8.41 -31.33
C TYR A 39 -13.64 8.26 -30.17
N CYS A 40 -14.89 7.92 -30.47
CA CYS A 40 -15.82 7.45 -29.46
C CYS A 40 -15.57 5.96 -29.22
N VAL A 41 -14.82 5.66 -28.16
CA VAL A 41 -14.71 4.27 -27.68
C VAL A 41 -16.09 3.87 -27.16
N SER A 42 -16.73 2.93 -27.86
CA SER A 42 -17.93 2.27 -27.36
C SER A 42 -17.64 1.69 -25.97
N ARG A 43 -18.39 2.16 -24.96
CA ARG A 43 -18.34 1.65 -23.58
C ARG A 43 -18.89 0.22 -23.61
N ARG A 44 -18.04 -0.77 -23.92
CA ARG A 44 -18.42 -2.19 -23.76
C ARG A 44 -18.87 -2.40 -22.32
N GLY A 45 -19.95 -3.16 -22.15
CA GLY A 45 -20.64 -3.36 -20.86
C GLY A 45 -19.66 -3.75 -19.76
N CYS A 46 -19.91 -3.23 -18.55
CA CYS A 46 -19.01 -3.22 -17.40
C CYS A 46 -18.53 -4.63 -16.94
N PHE A 47 -19.13 -5.71 -17.46
CA PHE A 47 -18.91 -7.10 -17.04
C PHE A 47 -18.95 -8.15 -18.18
N SER A 48 -18.92 -7.77 -19.46
CA SER A 48 -19.39 -8.66 -20.53
C SER A 48 -18.39 -9.69 -21.10
N THR A 49 -17.27 -9.98 -20.43
CA THR A 49 -16.31 -10.99 -20.91
C THR A 49 -15.99 -12.00 -19.82
N PHE A 50 -15.67 -13.25 -20.22
CA PHE A 50 -15.17 -14.33 -19.34
C PHE A 50 -14.03 -13.85 -18.43
N GLY A 51 -13.31 -12.83 -18.89
CA GLY A 51 -12.41 -12.11 -18.04
C GLY A 51 -13.10 -11.45 -16.82
N GLY A 52 -14.10 -10.59 -16.97
CA GLY A 52 -14.55 -9.68 -15.90
C GLY A 52 -14.74 -10.33 -14.52
N VAL A 53 -15.17 -11.60 -14.50
CA VAL A 53 -15.30 -12.44 -13.31
C VAL A 53 -13.96 -12.75 -12.61
N GLU A 54 -12.94 -13.23 -13.31
CA GLU A 54 -11.62 -13.53 -12.71
C GLU A 54 -10.99 -12.28 -12.09
N PHE A 55 -11.16 -11.14 -12.76
CA PHE A 55 -10.65 -9.87 -12.26
C PHE A 55 -11.37 -9.42 -10.97
N ILE A 56 -12.69 -9.58 -10.88
CA ILE A 56 -13.45 -9.33 -9.65
C ILE A 56 -12.96 -10.23 -8.52
N PHE A 57 -12.71 -11.51 -8.79
CA PHE A 57 -12.15 -12.42 -7.79
C PHE A 57 -10.81 -11.92 -7.26
N ILE A 58 -9.90 -11.45 -8.13
CA ILE A 58 -8.59 -10.94 -7.72
C ILE A 58 -8.73 -9.68 -6.87
N VAL A 59 -9.65 -8.78 -7.23
CA VAL A 59 -9.94 -7.58 -6.45
C VAL A 59 -10.49 -7.94 -5.07
N ILE A 60 -11.43 -8.89 -5.00
CA ILE A 60 -11.99 -9.35 -3.73
C ILE A 60 -10.89 -9.98 -2.88
N LEU A 61 -10.07 -10.86 -3.47
CA LEU A 61 -8.94 -11.46 -2.78
C LEU A 61 -7.94 -10.41 -2.27
N ALA A 62 -7.67 -9.37 -3.06
CA ALA A 62 -6.80 -8.27 -2.67
C ALA A 62 -7.40 -7.49 -1.49
N ALA A 63 -8.69 -7.15 -1.56
CA ALA A 63 -9.40 -6.48 -0.47
C ALA A 63 -9.40 -7.32 0.82
N VAL A 64 -9.66 -8.62 0.71
CA VAL A 64 -9.57 -9.56 1.83
C VAL A 64 -8.15 -9.62 2.40
N ALA A 65 -7.12 -9.62 1.55
CA ALA A 65 -5.73 -9.63 1.99
C ALA A 65 -5.35 -8.32 2.71
N PHE A 66 -5.77 -7.16 2.20
CA PHE A 66 -5.50 -5.84 2.80
C PHE A 66 -6.20 -5.66 4.15
N LEU A 67 -7.49 -5.98 4.22
CA LEU A 67 -8.30 -5.87 5.44
C LEU A 67 -7.90 -6.95 6.43
N GLY A 68 -7.60 -8.16 5.95
CA GLY A 68 -7.07 -9.26 6.73
C GLY A 68 -5.72 -8.91 7.37
N ALA A 69 -4.80 -8.28 6.63
CA ALA A 69 -3.54 -7.81 7.19
C ALA A 69 -3.76 -6.80 8.32
N ALA A 70 -4.63 -5.80 8.13
CA ALA A 70 -4.98 -4.82 9.16
C ALA A 70 -5.65 -5.46 10.39
N ALA A 71 -6.56 -6.41 10.18
CA ALA A 71 -7.24 -7.13 11.26
C ALA A 71 -6.26 -8.03 12.03
N LEU A 72 -5.36 -8.75 11.34
CA LEU A 72 -4.38 -9.64 11.95
C LEU A 72 -3.36 -8.88 12.79
N ILE A 73 -2.81 -7.75 12.30
CA ILE A 73 -1.92 -6.92 13.11
C ILE A 73 -2.67 -6.27 14.28
N GLY A 74 -3.91 -5.81 14.05
CA GLY A 74 -4.80 -5.30 15.07
C GLY A 74 -4.99 -6.30 16.23
N TYR A 75 -5.41 -7.50 15.87
CA TYR A 75 -5.59 -8.63 16.78
C TYR A 75 -4.28 -9.01 17.48
N TYR A 76 -3.17 -9.09 16.75
CA TYR A 76 -1.87 -9.44 17.32
C TYR A 76 -1.42 -8.46 18.42
N LEU A 77 -1.54 -7.16 18.14
CA LEU A 77 -1.11 -6.11 19.05
C LEU A 77 -2.04 -5.96 20.26
N ASN A 78 -3.33 -6.24 20.08
CA ASN A 78 -4.30 -6.24 21.16
C ASN A 78 -4.17 -7.46 22.09
N THR A 79 -4.04 -8.66 21.51
CA THR A 79 -4.06 -9.92 22.27
C THR A 79 -2.70 -10.29 22.84
N TYR A 80 -1.61 -10.04 22.10
CA TYR A 80 -0.25 -10.38 22.53
C TYR A 80 0.61 -9.16 22.86
N GLY A 81 0.07 -7.95 22.73
CA GLY A 81 0.70 -6.69 23.15
C GLY A 81 -0.08 -6.04 24.28
N VAL A 82 0.15 -4.75 24.48
CA VAL A 82 -0.52 -3.93 25.51
C VAL A 82 -1.72 -3.14 24.95
N GLY A 83 -2.20 -3.50 23.75
CA GLY A 83 -3.27 -2.80 23.06
C GLY A 83 -2.85 -1.46 22.43
N PHE A 84 -3.85 -0.62 22.16
CA PHE A 84 -3.71 0.67 21.49
C PHE A 84 -3.99 1.81 22.45
N ARG A 85 -3.03 2.73 22.59
CA ARG A 85 -3.22 3.97 23.33
C ARG A 85 -2.45 5.06 22.61
N TRP A 86 -3.05 6.24 22.50
CA TRP A 86 -2.28 7.42 22.18
C TRP A 86 -1.46 7.81 23.40
N ARG A 87 -0.23 8.29 23.19
CA ARG A 87 0.63 8.74 24.29
C ARG A 87 -0.05 9.90 25.00
N LYS A 88 -0.15 9.81 26.33
CA LYS A 88 -0.54 10.92 27.18
C LYS A 88 0.67 11.30 28.03
N LEU A 89 0.95 12.58 28.12
CA LEU A 89 2.08 13.09 28.93
C LEU A 89 1.92 12.77 30.42
N SER A 90 0.71 12.44 30.88
CA SER A 90 0.33 12.31 32.29
C SER A 90 0.25 10.87 32.83
N THR A 91 0.64 9.86 32.06
CA THR A 91 0.53 8.42 32.44
C THR A 91 1.89 7.77 32.60
N PRO A 92 2.01 6.64 33.33
CA PRO A 92 3.26 5.90 33.44
C PRO A 92 3.90 5.68 32.07
N GLU A 93 5.13 6.14 31.95
CA GLU A 93 5.78 6.40 30.66
C GLU A 93 6.01 5.11 29.84
N SER A 94 6.34 3.99 30.51
CA SER A 94 6.73 2.74 29.85
C SER A 94 5.57 2.02 29.16
N GLU A 95 4.42 1.86 29.80
CA GLU A 95 3.26 1.15 29.21
C GLU A 95 2.60 1.97 28.10
N THR A 96 2.56 3.29 28.26
CA THR A 96 1.95 4.17 27.26
C THR A 96 2.81 4.32 26.01
N ASN A 97 4.13 4.27 26.14
CA ASN A 97 5.04 4.21 25.00
C ASN A 97 4.92 2.91 24.22
N GLU A 98 4.80 1.75 24.88
CA GLU A 98 4.62 0.47 24.18
C GLU A 98 3.28 0.42 23.42
N ALA A 99 2.19 0.88 24.04
CA ALA A 99 0.88 0.96 23.38
C ALA A 99 0.84 1.97 22.22
N SER A 100 1.60 3.06 22.32
CA SER A 100 1.74 4.04 21.23
C SER A 100 2.59 3.49 20.07
N MET A 101 3.59 2.65 20.35
CA MET A 101 4.37 1.96 19.32
C MET A 101 3.55 0.86 18.61
N ASN A 102 2.59 0.23 19.31
CA ASN A 102 1.60 -0.63 18.66
C ASN A 102 0.74 0.19 17.68
N MET A 103 0.33 1.41 18.06
CA MET A 103 -0.41 2.30 17.19
C MET A 103 0.38 2.65 15.91
N HIS A 104 1.69 2.90 16.01
CA HIS A 104 2.57 3.05 14.83
C HIS A 104 2.44 1.84 13.89
N SER A 105 2.60 0.62 14.40
CA SER A 105 2.57 -0.59 13.56
C SER A 105 1.20 -0.81 12.88
N PHE A 106 0.11 -0.49 13.57
CA PHE A 106 -1.24 -0.59 13.03
C PHE A 106 -1.53 0.49 11.98
N LEU A 107 -1.18 1.75 12.27
CA LEU A 107 -1.38 2.87 11.35
C LEU A 107 -0.53 2.76 10.08
N GLU A 108 0.72 2.29 10.17
CA GLU A 108 1.54 2.02 8.99
C GLU A 108 0.93 0.92 8.12
N THR A 109 0.37 -0.13 8.73
CA THR A 109 -0.33 -1.19 7.97
C THR A 109 -1.57 -0.62 7.28
N LEU A 110 -2.39 0.17 7.98
CA LEU A 110 -3.58 0.79 7.38
C LEU A 110 -3.23 1.77 6.26
N GLY A 111 -2.20 2.60 6.43
CA GLY A 111 -1.79 3.58 5.43
C GLY A 111 -1.10 2.94 4.22
N PHE A 112 0.05 2.29 4.43
CA PHE A 112 0.87 1.75 3.36
C PHE A 112 0.31 0.50 2.70
N ILE A 113 -0.36 -0.38 3.44
CA ILE A 113 -0.84 -1.65 2.88
C ILE A 113 -2.30 -1.51 2.48
N THR A 114 -3.17 -1.13 3.42
CA THR A 114 -4.62 -1.14 3.16
C THR A 114 -5.06 -0.01 2.23
N LEU A 115 -4.91 1.25 2.63
CA LEU A 115 -5.39 2.38 1.83
C LEU A 115 -4.61 2.53 0.52
N THR A 116 -3.29 2.42 0.55
CA THR A 116 -2.48 2.48 -0.68
C THR A 116 -2.77 1.30 -1.61
N GLY A 117 -2.92 0.07 -1.10
CA GLY A 117 -3.29 -1.10 -1.91
C GLY A 117 -4.66 -0.96 -2.57
N ILE A 118 -5.65 -0.45 -1.82
CA ILE A 118 -6.98 -0.09 -2.36
C ILE A 118 -6.83 0.97 -3.44
N ALA A 119 -6.06 2.03 -3.20
CA ALA A 119 -5.88 3.12 -4.17
C ALA A 119 -5.23 2.66 -5.48
N ILE A 120 -4.22 1.77 -5.43
CA ILE A 120 -3.55 1.20 -6.61
C ILE A 120 -4.54 0.36 -7.45
N THR A 121 -5.39 -0.42 -6.79
CA THR A 121 -6.35 -1.32 -7.46
C THR A 121 -7.63 -0.61 -7.92
N LEU A 122 -7.95 0.56 -7.34
CA LEU A 122 -9.20 1.31 -7.52
C LEU A 122 -9.59 1.56 -9.00
N PHE A 123 -8.64 2.00 -9.83
CA PHE A 123 -8.90 2.32 -11.24
C PHE A 123 -9.24 1.10 -12.11
N ARG A 124 -9.00 -0.11 -11.59
CA ARG A 124 -9.31 -1.35 -12.29
C ARG A 124 -10.70 -1.89 -11.93
N ILE A 125 -11.18 -1.60 -10.71
CA ILE A 125 -12.50 -2.01 -10.21
C ILE A 125 -13.61 -1.21 -10.86
N SER A 126 -13.41 0.09 -11.03
CA SER A 126 -14.43 0.98 -11.57
C SER A 126 -14.35 1.10 -13.09
N ASN A 127 -14.96 0.15 -13.79
CA ASN A 127 -15.24 0.31 -15.23
C ASN A 127 -16.49 1.18 -15.50
N CYS A 128 -17.35 1.35 -14.49
CA CYS A 128 -18.64 2.00 -14.61
C CYS A 128 -18.61 3.51 -14.30
N CYS A 129 -17.72 4.01 -13.44
CA CYS A 129 -17.70 5.42 -13.04
C CYS A 129 -16.93 6.32 -14.01
N ASP A 130 -17.19 7.63 -13.93
CA ASP A 130 -16.46 8.62 -14.69
C ASP A 130 -14.98 8.68 -14.30
N ARG A 131 -14.11 8.92 -15.29
CA ARG A 131 -12.65 8.91 -15.09
C ARG A 131 -12.20 10.05 -14.19
N ALA A 132 -12.87 11.21 -14.21
CA ALA A 132 -12.51 12.32 -13.34
C ALA A 132 -12.86 11.97 -11.88
N GLY A 133 -14.06 11.41 -11.63
CA GLY A 133 -14.46 10.95 -10.31
C GLY A 133 -13.48 9.94 -9.70
N MET A 134 -13.04 8.95 -10.49
CA MET A 134 -12.06 7.95 -10.00
C MET A 134 -10.70 8.54 -9.64
N ARG A 135 -10.26 9.61 -10.32
CA ARG A 135 -9.03 10.34 -9.96
C ARG A 135 -9.16 11.06 -8.64
N VAL A 136 -10.32 11.68 -8.37
CA VAL A 136 -10.58 12.34 -7.09
C VAL A 136 -10.61 11.32 -5.96
N ILE A 137 -11.32 10.19 -6.13
CA ILE A 137 -11.37 9.14 -5.10
C ILE A 137 -9.96 8.59 -4.84
N HIS A 138 -9.19 8.28 -5.89
CA HIS A 138 -7.80 7.84 -5.74
C HIS A 138 -6.97 8.83 -4.93
N LEU A 139 -7.05 10.13 -5.27
CA LEU A 139 -6.33 11.19 -4.56
C LEU A 139 -6.75 11.27 -3.10
N VAL A 140 -8.05 11.25 -2.80
CA VAL A 140 -8.57 11.30 -1.42
C VAL A 140 -8.08 10.11 -0.60
N VAL A 141 -8.11 8.90 -1.16
CA VAL A 141 -7.63 7.69 -0.47
C VAL A 141 -6.12 7.76 -0.22
N ILE A 142 -5.34 8.23 -1.19
CA ILE A 142 -3.89 8.41 -1.04
C ILE A 142 -3.54 9.50 -0.03
N ILE A 143 -4.26 10.63 -0.01
CA ILE A 143 -4.08 11.66 1.02
C ILE A 143 -4.40 11.08 2.41
N GLY A 144 -5.51 10.35 2.53
CA GLY A 144 -5.85 9.64 3.77
C GLY A 144 -4.75 8.68 4.22
N ALA A 145 -4.18 7.90 3.29
CA ALA A 145 -3.03 7.04 3.56
C ALA A 145 -1.82 7.84 4.08
N GLY A 146 -1.51 8.97 3.43
CA GLY A 146 -0.42 9.86 3.83
C GLY A 146 -0.59 10.42 5.23
N VAL A 147 -1.82 10.77 5.63
CA VAL A 147 -2.11 11.22 7.01
C VAL A 147 -1.82 10.10 8.02
N LEU A 148 -2.26 8.87 7.76
CA LEU A 148 -2.00 7.74 8.67
C LEU A 148 -0.51 7.44 8.80
N ILE A 149 0.21 7.41 7.67
CA ILE A 149 1.67 7.19 7.61
C ILE A 149 2.41 8.30 8.38
N GLY A 150 2.04 9.56 8.15
CA GLY A 150 2.63 10.71 8.84
C GLY A 150 2.42 10.65 10.36
N LEU A 151 1.19 10.35 10.81
CA LEU A 151 0.88 10.18 12.22
C LEU A 151 1.65 9.02 12.85
N ALA A 152 1.74 7.89 12.15
CA ALA A 152 2.49 6.72 12.61
C ALA A 152 3.98 7.01 12.75
N THR A 153 4.58 7.67 11.76
CA THR A 153 6.00 8.02 11.78
C THR A 153 6.29 9.06 12.86
N TYR A 154 5.43 10.06 13.03
CA TYR A 154 5.53 11.05 14.10
C TYR A 154 5.53 10.39 15.49
N LEU A 155 4.57 9.47 15.73
CA LEU A 155 4.50 8.72 16.97
C LEU A 155 5.80 7.97 17.27
N ALA A 156 6.37 7.29 16.27
CA ALA A 156 7.59 6.51 16.42
C ALA A 156 8.83 7.38 16.69
N TYR A 157 8.90 8.56 16.05
CA TYR A 157 9.95 9.54 16.31
C TYR A 157 9.87 10.07 17.75
N GLU A 158 8.70 10.53 18.16
CA GLU A 158 8.50 11.15 19.47
C GLU A 158 8.73 10.16 20.63
N ILE A 159 8.34 8.87 20.49
CA ILE A 159 8.68 7.84 21.48
C ILE A 159 10.19 7.67 21.63
N LYS A 160 10.92 7.56 20.52
CA LYS A 160 12.37 7.35 20.57
C LYS A 160 13.11 8.54 21.15
N GLU A 161 12.65 9.75 20.83
CA GLU A 161 13.18 10.98 21.38
C GLU A 161 13.01 11.02 22.90
N HIS A 162 11.79 10.73 23.38
CA HIS A 162 11.48 10.70 24.81
C HIS A 162 12.30 9.65 25.57
N GLU A 163 12.41 8.44 25.02
CA GLU A 163 13.19 7.35 25.60
C GLU A 163 14.72 7.53 25.43
N LYS A 164 15.18 8.64 24.82
CA LYS A 164 16.59 8.91 24.49
C LYS A 164 17.26 7.74 23.74
N LYS A 165 16.48 7.04 22.90
CA LYS A 165 16.96 5.92 22.10
C LYS A 165 17.50 6.43 20.77
N LYS A 166 18.54 5.76 20.25
CA LYS A 166 19.10 6.10 18.94
C LYS A 166 18.05 5.96 17.84
N HIS A 167 17.86 7.04 17.08
CA HIS A 167 17.04 7.04 15.87
C HIS A 167 17.71 6.23 14.75
N PHE A 168 16.88 5.75 13.80
CA PHE A 168 17.31 5.13 12.52
C PHE A 168 18.40 4.04 12.55
N PHE A 169 18.62 3.34 13.67
CA PHE A 169 19.69 2.33 13.75
C PHE A 169 19.36 0.99 13.02
N SER A 170 18.10 0.74 12.71
CA SER A 170 17.65 -0.58 12.22
C SER A 170 17.40 -0.62 10.71
N ALA A 171 17.59 -1.78 10.08
CA ALA A 171 17.21 -1.98 8.68
C ALA A 171 15.75 -1.60 8.40
N HIS A 172 14.83 -1.99 9.29
CA HIS A 172 13.41 -1.59 9.21
C HIS A 172 13.21 -0.07 9.13
N SER A 173 13.94 0.73 9.91
CA SER A 173 13.79 2.19 9.88
C SER A 173 14.38 2.84 8.62
N TRP A 174 15.43 2.25 8.05
CA TRP A 174 15.97 2.70 6.75
C TRP A 174 15.02 2.36 5.60
N MET A 175 14.47 1.14 5.60
CA MET A 175 13.46 0.74 4.63
C MET A 175 12.17 1.54 4.77
N GLY A 176 11.75 1.87 6.00
CA GLY A 176 10.60 2.74 6.25
C GLY A 176 10.83 4.17 5.75
N LEU A 177 12.02 4.73 5.94
CA LEU A 177 12.38 6.03 5.36
C LEU A 177 12.32 6.00 3.84
N LEU A 178 12.83 4.93 3.21
CA LEU A 178 12.73 4.71 1.77
C LEU A 178 11.27 4.59 1.33
N ALA A 179 10.43 3.86 2.06
CA ALA A 179 9.00 3.71 1.76
C ALA A 179 8.26 5.06 1.79
N ILE A 180 8.52 5.88 2.82
CA ILE A 180 7.95 7.23 2.95
C ILE A 180 8.42 8.12 1.79
N ALA A 181 9.72 8.10 1.49
CA ALA A 181 10.29 8.90 0.40
C ALA A 181 9.67 8.53 -0.96
N LEU A 182 9.56 7.23 -1.25
CA LEU A 182 8.93 6.73 -2.47
C LEU A 182 7.43 7.08 -2.52
N PHE A 183 6.71 6.97 -1.41
CA PHE A 183 5.31 7.35 -1.33
C PHE A 183 5.11 8.84 -1.60
N LEU A 184 5.90 9.71 -0.98
CA LEU A 184 5.84 11.16 -1.22
C LEU A 184 6.21 11.50 -2.67
N ALA A 185 7.23 10.85 -3.23
CA ALA A 185 7.59 11.00 -4.63
C ALA A 185 6.40 10.62 -5.54
N GLU A 186 5.75 9.49 -5.29
CA GLU A 186 4.57 9.05 -6.05
C GLU A 186 3.39 10.02 -5.94
N VAL A 187 3.14 10.59 -4.76
CA VAL A 187 2.11 11.63 -4.56
C VAL A 187 2.45 12.88 -5.38
N VAL A 188 3.68 13.37 -5.30
CA VAL A 188 4.14 14.55 -6.05
C VAL A 188 4.05 14.29 -7.55
N PHE A 189 4.57 13.17 -8.04
CA PHE A 189 4.47 12.79 -9.45
C PHE A 189 3.02 12.61 -9.91
N GLY A 190 2.14 12.08 -9.04
CA GLY A 190 0.71 11.94 -9.33
C GLY A 190 0.01 13.30 -9.49
N ILE A 191 0.29 14.25 -8.61
CA ILE A 191 -0.24 15.61 -8.67
C ILE A 191 0.34 16.36 -9.89
N LEU A 192 1.65 16.27 -10.13
CA LEU A 192 2.28 16.87 -11.30
C LEU A 192 1.68 16.33 -12.60
N LYS A 193 1.41 15.02 -12.70
CA LYS A 193 0.68 14.44 -13.83
C LYS A 193 -0.70 15.05 -13.96
N PHE A 194 -1.45 15.22 -12.87
CA PHE A 194 -2.76 15.84 -12.92
C PHE A 194 -2.73 17.29 -13.43
N ILE A 195 -1.72 18.06 -13.02
CA ILE A 195 -1.53 19.45 -13.46
C ILE A 195 -1.07 19.50 -14.93
N VAL A 196 -0.10 18.69 -15.33
CA VAL A 196 0.37 18.58 -16.73
C VAL A 196 -0.76 18.09 -17.65
N LEU A 197 -1.66 17.24 -17.16
CA LEU A 197 -2.87 16.81 -17.87
C LEU A 197 -3.89 17.93 -18.09
N LEU A 198 -3.88 18.96 -17.23
CA LEU A 198 -4.75 20.15 -17.36
C LEU A 198 -4.13 21.21 -18.27
N ALA A 199 -2.81 21.23 -18.43
CA ALA A 199 -2.12 22.10 -19.36
C ALA A 199 -2.35 21.63 -20.82
N CYS A 200 -2.67 22.57 -21.72
CA CYS A 200 -2.96 22.26 -23.13
C CYS A 200 -1.72 22.53 -24.00
N GLY A 201 -1.19 21.50 -24.68
CA GLY A 201 -0.12 21.66 -25.68
C GLY A 201 0.42 20.34 -26.26
N PRO A 202 1.06 20.33 -27.45
CA PRO A 202 1.53 19.10 -28.11
C PRO A 202 2.57 18.33 -27.28
N ILE A 203 3.48 19.03 -26.58
CA ILE A 203 4.47 18.45 -25.67
C ILE A 203 3.80 17.70 -24.50
N SER A 204 2.64 18.19 -24.03
CA SER A 204 1.88 17.55 -22.95
C SER A 204 1.29 16.20 -23.35
N CYS A 205 1.07 15.94 -24.65
CA CYS A 205 0.54 14.67 -25.15
C CYS A 205 1.59 13.53 -25.12
N CYS A 206 2.82 13.79 -25.55
CA CYS A 206 3.90 12.80 -25.53
C CYS A 206 4.33 12.50 -24.08
N LEU A 207 4.47 13.52 -23.24
CA LEU A 207 4.78 13.35 -21.82
C LEU A 207 3.69 12.54 -21.09
N ARG A 208 2.43 12.71 -21.48
CA ARG A 208 1.29 11.97 -20.91
C ARG A 208 1.33 10.47 -21.22
N ALA A 209 1.81 10.07 -22.40
CA ALA A 209 1.94 8.67 -22.78
C ALA A 209 3.02 7.96 -21.95
N SER A 210 4.19 8.59 -21.78
CA SER A 210 5.34 7.99 -21.09
C SER A 210 5.24 8.02 -19.55
N CYS A 211 4.55 9.00 -18.98
CA CYS A 211 4.47 9.17 -17.52
C CYS A 211 3.60 8.12 -16.78
N ARG A 212 2.66 7.48 -17.50
CA ARG A 212 1.74 6.48 -16.93
C ARG A 212 2.41 5.14 -16.59
N PRO A 213 3.18 4.48 -17.48
CA PRO A 213 3.87 3.24 -17.13
C PRO A 213 4.91 3.45 -16.04
N ILE A 214 5.62 4.59 -16.06
CA ILE A 214 6.58 4.97 -15.03
C ILE A 214 5.88 5.09 -13.66
N HIS A 215 4.74 5.80 -13.59
CA HIS A 215 3.93 5.88 -12.35
C HIS A 215 3.60 4.49 -11.79
N ALA A 216 3.11 3.61 -12.66
CA ALA A 216 2.64 2.30 -12.26
C ALA A 216 3.79 1.44 -11.75
N ALA A 217 4.94 1.48 -12.42
CA ALA A 217 6.14 0.75 -12.02
C ALA A 217 6.68 1.25 -10.66
N PHE A 218 6.82 2.56 -10.48
CA PHE A 218 7.28 3.13 -9.20
C PHE A 218 6.27 2.88 -8.07
N GLY A 219 4.96 2.99 -8.34
CA GLY A 219 3.91 2.66 -7.37
C GLY A 219 3.96 1.20 -6.91
N ILE A 220 4.18 0.23 -7.82
CA ILE A 220 4.39 -1.18 -7.46
C ILE A 220 5.66 -1.33 -6.62
N GLY A 221 6.77 -0.71 -7.03
CA GLY A 221 8.04 -0.77 -6.30
C GLY A 221 7.91 -0.21 -4.87
N ALA A 222 7.27 0.95 -4.71
CA ALA A 222 6.99 1.56 -3.42
C ALA A 222 6.15 0.64 -2.53
N PHE A 223 5.12 -0.01 -3.09
CA PHE A 223 4.29 -0.96 -2.35
C PHE A 223 5.09 -2.17 -1.85
N TRP A 224 6.00 -2.72 -2.65
CA TRP A 224 6.88 -3.82 -2.22
C TRP A 224 7.88 -3.41 -1.14
N VAL A 225 8.44 -2.19 -1.24
CA VAL A 225 9.30 -1.65 -0.17
C VAL A 225 8.51 -1.50 1.13
N ALA A 226 7.24 -1.08 1.06
CA ALA A 226 6.37 -1.01 2.22
C ALA A 226 6.04 -2.40 2.81
N VAL A 227 5.75 -3.40 1.96
CA VAL A 227 5.57 -4.81 2.38
C VAL A 227 6.82 -5.31 3.10
N ALA A 228 8.01 -5.14 2.51
CA ALA A 228 9.27 -5.55 3.13
C ALA A 228 9.51 -4.83 4.46
N THR A 229 9.17 -3.54 4.54
CA THR A 229 9.25 -2.74 5.77
C THR A 229 8.34 -3.30 6.86
N ALA A 230 7.08 -3.60 6.54
CA ALA A 230 6.13 -4.18 7.48
C ALA A 230 6.57 -5.58 7.97
N VAL A 231 7.06 -6.43 7.06
CA VAL A 231 7.62 -7.75 7.40
C VAL A 231 8.81 -7.61 8.35
N SER A 232 9.77 -6.73 8.04
CA SER A 232 10.93 -6.50 8.92
C SER A 232 10.52 -5.95 10.30
N GLY A 233 9.47 -5.12 10.38
CA GLY A 233 8.92 -4.62 11.63
C GLY A 233 8.30 -5.72 12.49
N MET A 234 7.51 -6.61 11.88
CA MET A 234 6.91 -7.76 12.56
C MET A 234 7.99 -8.73 13.05
N VAL A 235 9.00 -9.04 12.23
CA VAL A 235 10.12 -9.91 12.63
C VAL A 235 10.86 -9.35 13.85
N ARG A 236 11.15 -8.05 13.87
CA ARG A 236 11.78 -7.40 15.02
C ARG A 236 10.92 -7.48 16.28
N THR A 237 9.61 -7.29 16.13
CA THR A 237 8.65 -7.43 17.24
C THR A 237 8.67 -8.84 17.82
N MET A 238 8.65 -9.86 16.95
CA MET A 238 8.74 -11.26 17.36
C MET A 238 10.06 -11.57 18.09
N MET A 239 11.18 -11.10 17.55
CA MET A 239 12.51 -11.30 18.15
C MET A 239 12.62 -10.61 19.52
N SER A 240 12.18 -9.35 19.63
CA SER A 240 12.21 -8.61 20.89
C SER A 240 11.40 -9.31 21.98
N LYS A 241 10.18 -9.78 21.65
CA LYS A 241 9.35 -10.52 22.61
C LYS A 241 9.98 -11.88 22.97
N ALA A 242 10.60 -12.58 22.02
CA ALA A 242 11.30 -13.83 22.30
C ALA A 242 12.47 -13.62 23.27
N GLN A 243 13.28 -12.57 23.08
CA GLN A 243 14.39 -12.22 23.98
C GLN A 243 13.92 -11.82 25.38
N LYS A 244 12.80 -11.08 25.51
CA LYS A 244 12.22 -10.75 26.82
C LYS A 244 11.81 -12.03 27.57
N MET A 245 11.19 -13.00 26.89
CA MET A 245 10.77 -14.25 27.53
C MET A 245 11.94 -15.13 27.97
N THR A 246 13.00 -15.25 27.17
CA THR A 246 14.18 -16.04 27.56
C THR A 246 14.89 -15.45 28.77
N ARG A 247 14.97 -14.11 28.85
CA ARG A 247 15.50 -13.41 30.03
C ARG A 247 14.68 -13.70 31.28
N TYR A 248 13.35 -13.61 31.18
CA TYR A 248 12.46 -13.88 32.32
C TYR A 248 12.60 -15.32 32.83
N SER A 249 12.59 -16.31 31.94
CA SER A 249 12.80 -17.72 32.30
C SER A 249 14.14 -17.94 33.01
N GLY A 250 15.23 -17.38 32.46
CA GLY A 250 16.55 -17.45 33.11
C GLY A 250 16.55 -16.83 34.52
N THR A 251 15.93 -15.65 34.70
CA THR A 251 15.84 -15.02 36.02
C THR A 251 14.95 -15.79 37.01
N ALA A 252 13.88 -16.43 36.55
CA ALA A 252 12.97 -17.21 37.39
C ALA A 252 13.65 -18.49 37.90
N ILE A 253 14.40 -19.18 37.03
CA ILE A 253 15.19 -20.37 37.39
C ILE A 253 16.24 -20.04 38.46
N LEU A 254 16.88 -18.86 38.37
CA LEU A 254 17.85 -18.41 39.37
C LEU A 254 17.20 -18.04 40.71
N ARG A 255 15.93 -17.60 40.71
CA ARG A 255 15.24 -17.07 41.90
C ARG A 255 14.45 -18.13 42.67
N ASN A 256 14.00 -19.21 42.03
CA ASN A 256 13.20 -20.23 42.69
C ASN A 256 13.50 -21.63 42.14
N ARG A 257 14.27 -22.43 42.90
CA ARG A 257 14.56 -23.84 42.56
C ARG A 257 13.37 -24.80 42.78
N ASN A 258 12.28 -24.36 43.42
CA ASN A 258 11.22 -25.25 43.93
C ASN A 258 9.85 -25.11 43.25
N ILE A 259 9.67 -24.21 42.27
CA ILE A 259 8.44 -24.16 41.47
C ILE A 259 8.57 -25.14 40.32
N THR A 260 7.60 -26.07 40.20
CA THR A 260 7.55 -27.06 39.12
C THR A 260 7.59 -26.39 37.75
N PRO A 261 8.67 -26.57 36.96
CA PRO A 261 8.82 -25.89 35.67
C PRO A 261 7.77 -26.34 34.65
N TYR A 262 7.15 -27.51 34.85
CA TYR A 262 6.36 -28.18 33.81
C TYR A 262 5.05 -27.47 33.42
N ILE A 263 4.31 -26.89 34.38
CA ILE A 263 3.00 -26.27 34.12
C ILE A 263 3.14 -24.86 33.53
N PHE A 264 4.16 -24.10 33.93
CA PHE A 264 4.46 -22.79 33.35
C PHE A 264 5.07 -22.91 31.94
N GLU A 265 5.88 -23.95 31.70
CA GLU A 265 6.51 -24.22 30.40
C GLU A 265 5.51 -24.67 29.32
N THR A 266 4.38 -25.29 29.69
CA THR A 266 3.36 -25.75 28.72
C THR A 266 2.43 -24.62 28.30
N ASP A 267 1.93 -23.81 29.24
CA ASP A 267 1.09 -22.64 28.94
C ASP A 267 1.88 -21.57 28.15
N SER A 268 3.13 -21.32 28.54
CA SER A 268 4.01 -20.41 27.79
C SER A 268 4.36 -20.91 26.38
N ARG A 269 4.44 -22.23 26.16
CA ARG A 269 4.66 -22.81 24.82
C ARG A 269 3.44 -22.67 23.92
N ASP A 270 2.23 -22.94 24.41
CA ASP A 270 1.01 -22.81 23.60
C ASP A 270 0.77 -21.35 23.20
N VAL A 271 0.87 -20.42 24.14
CA VAL A 271 0.76 -18.98 23.86
C VAL A 271 1.84 -18.50 22.87
N LYS A 272 3.09 -18.99 23.01
CA LYS A 272 4.18 -18.69 22.08
C LYS A 272 3.87 -19.20 20.67
N ASN A 273 3.36 -20.42 20.54
CA ASN A 273 3.02 -21.01 19.26
C ASN A 273 1.90 -20.21 18.57
N LYS A 274 0.80 -19.95 19.28
CA LYS A 274 -0.31 -19.13 18.76
C LYS A 274 0.14 -17.74 18.31
N ARG A 275 1.01 -17.07 19.09
CA ARG A 275 1.59 -15.78 18.72
C ARG A 275 2.36 -15.85 17.39
N VAL A 276 3.18 -16.87 17.20
CA VAL A 276 3.99 -17.04 15.98
C VAL A 276 3.09 -17.33 14.77
N TYR A 277 2.07 -18.17 14.92
CA TYR A 277 1.14 -18.47 13.82
C TYR A 277 0.40 -17.23 13.34
N ILE A 278 -0.10 -16.39 14.24
CA ILE A 278 -0.79 -15.15 13.87
C ILE A 278 0.17 -14.16 13.20
N ALA A 279 1.40 -14.04 13.69
CA ALA A 279 2.39 -13.16 13.07
C ALA A 279 2.79 -13.63 11.66
N ASN A 280 2.95 -14.95 11.48
CA ASN A 280 3.22 -15.53 10.16
C ASN A 280 2.02 -15.38 9.22
N ALA A 281 0.79 -15.54 9.71
CA ALA A 281 -0.42 -15.29 8.91
C ALA A 281 -0.49 -13.84 8.43
N TYR A 282 -0.13 -12.87 9.29
CA TYR A 282 -0.01 -11.47 8.90
C TYR A 282 1.04 -11.28 7.81
N ILE A 283 2.26 -11.84 7.97
CA ILE A 283 3.32 -11.76 6.95
C ILE A 283 2.86 -12.37 5.62
N SER A 284 2.19 -13.52 5.65
CA SER A 284 1.63 -14.15 4.46
C SER A 284 0.58 -13.27 3.78
N ALA A 285 -0.28 -12.61 4.57
CA ALA A 285 -1.26 -11.66 4.04
C ALA A 285 -0.60 -10.44 3.38
N LEU A 286 0.52 -9.93 3.94
CA LEU A 286 1.31 -8.85 3.33
C LEU A 286 1.92 -9.27 1.98
N ILE A 287 2.54 -10.44 1.93
CA ILE A 287 3.15 -10.96 0.70
C ILE A 287 2.08 -11.21 -0.37
N LEU A 288 0.96 -11.83 0.02
CA LEU A 288 -0.19 -12.04 -0.87
C LEU A 288 -0.73 -10.71 -1.40
N SER A 289 -0.83 -9.69 -0.54
CA SER A 289 -1.21 -8.33 -0.95
C SER A 289 -0.29 -7.78 -2.04
N GLY A 290 1.03 -7.92 -1.87
CA GLY A 290 2.02 -7.51 -2.87
C GLY A 290 1.85 -8.24 -4.22
N ILE A 291 1.67 -9.56 -4.18
CA ILE A 291 1.46 -10.39 -5.38
C ILE A 291 0.18 -9.98 -6.10
N LEU A 292 -0.94 -9.85 -5.38
CA LEU A 292 -2.24 -9.51 -5.96
C LEU A 292 -2.26 -8.10 -6.56
N VAL A 293 -1.64 -7.12 -5.90
CA VAL A 293 -1.47 -5.76 -6.45
C VAL A 293 -0.65 -5.79 -7.72
N THR A 294 0.51 -6.47 -7.70
CA THR A 294 1.40 -6.58 -8.85
C THR A 294 0.68 -7.23 -10.02
N TYR A 295 -0.01 -8.35 -9.77
CA TYR A 295 -0.81 -9.03 -10.78
C TYR A 295 -1.92 -8.13 -11.33
N ALA A 296 -2.70 -7.47 -10.47
CA ALA A 296 -3.80 -6.60 -10.90
C ALA A 296 -3.33 -5.41 -11.75
N VAL A 297 -2.11 -4.91 -11.51
CA VAL A 297 -1.54 -3.80 -12.28
C VAL A 297 -0.87 -4.28 -13.57
N LEU A 298 -0.09 -5.36 -13.52
CA LEU A 298 0.73 -5.85 -14.64
C LEU A 298 0.02 -6.78 -15.60
N SER A 299 -1.11 -7.39 -15.20
CA SER A 299 -1.87 -8.28 -16.09
C SER A 299 -2.40 -7.49 -17.29
N ARG A 300 -1.59 -7.48 -18.37
CA ARG A 300 -1.87 -6.81 -19.65
C ARG A 300 -3.12 -7.37 -20.34
N LEU A 301 -3.60 -8.54 -19.92
CA LEU A 301 -4.84 -9.16 -20.40
C LEU A 301 -6.11 -8.34 -20.12
N TRP A 302 -6.02 -7.33 -19.24
CA TRP A 302 -7.13 -6.53 -18.76
C TRP A 302 -6.96 -5.04 -19.04
N GLY A 303 -5.93 -4.70 -19.81
CA GLY A 303 -5.78 -3.36 -20.36
C GLY A 303 -7.00 -3.04 -21.21
N ARG A 304 -7.70 -1.95 -20.84
CA ARG A 304 -8.57 -1.22 -21.77
C ARG A 304 -7.86 -1.14 -23.13
N ARG A 305 -8.36 -1.88 -24.13
CA ARG A 305 -8.31 -1.42 -25.52
C ARG A 305 -9.37 -0.33 -25.65
#